data_AF-A0A392PM83-F1
#
_entry.id   AF-A0A392PM83-F1
#
_cell.length_a   1.000
_cell.length_b   1.000
_cell.length_c   1.000
_cell.angle_alpha   90.00
_cell.angle_beta   90.00
_cell.angle_gamma   90.00
#
_symmetry.space_group_name_H-M   'P 1'
#
loop_
_entity.id
_entity.type
_entity.pdbx_description
1 polymer ?
#
loop_
_entity_poly.entity_id
_entity_poly.type
_entity_poly.pdbx_seq_one_letter_code
_entity_poly.pdbx_strand_id
1 'polypeptide(L)' 'MDGRHVVFGKVISGMDVVYKIEAEGTQSGTPKSKVVIADSGELPL' A
#
# COMPACT_ATOMS: atom_id res chain seq x y z
N MET A 1 6.60 -16.60 1.97
CA MET A 1 7.16 -15.62 1.01
C MET A 1 8.64 -15.37 1.32
N ASP A 2 9.28 -16.35 1.95
CA ASP A 2 10.48 -16.13 2.76
C ASP A 2 11.72 -16.54 1.98
N GLY A 3 12.70 -15.65 1.92
CA GLY A 3 13.98 -15.84 1.21
C GLY A 3 14.11 -15.14 -0.14
N ARG A 4 13.03 -14.50 -0.67
CA ARG A 4 13.09 -13.70 -1.92
C ARG A 4 12.70 -12.23 -1.78
N HIS A 5 12.04 -11.85 -0.68
CA HIS A 5 11.64 -10.46 -0.43
C HIS A 5 12.36 -9.94 0.80
N VAL A 6 13.12 -8.86 0.64
CA VAL A 6 13.74 -8.14 1.75
C VAL A 6 12.73 -7.12 2.28
N VAL A 7 12.38 -7.24 3.56
CA VAL A 7 11.51 -6.28 4.24
C VAL A 7 12.35 -5.05 4.61
N PHE A 8 11.99 -3.88 4.08
CA PHE A 8 12.76 -2.63 4.25
C PHE A 8 12.03 -1.55 5.06
N GLY A 9 10.80 -1.81 5.52
CA GLY A 9 10.02 -0.82 6.28
C GLY A 9 8.69 -1.37 6.78
N LYS A 10 8.04 -0.61 7.66
CA LYS A 10 6.69 -0.90 8.16
C LYS A 10 5.84 0.38 8.14
N VAL A 11 4.54 0.22 7.91
CA VAL A 11 3.58 1.34 7.97
C VAL A 11 3.47 1.81 9.43
N ILE A 12 3.72 3.10 9.68
CA ILE A 12 3.65 3.71 11.01
C ILE A 12 2.30 4.38 11.30
N SER A 13 1.59 4.82 10.26
CA SER A 13 0.28 5.47 10.32
C SER A 13 -0.43 5.32 8.97
N GLY A 14 -1.76 5.45 8.96
CA GLY A 14 -2.56 5.38 7.71
C GLY A 14 -2.91 3.96 7.25
N MET A 15 -2.93 2.97 8.15
CA MET A 15 -3.38 1.61 7.81
C MET A 15 -4.83 1.56 7.31
N ASP A 16 -5.67 2.51 7.71
CA ASP A 16 -7.03 2.65 7.20
C ASP A 16 -7.06 2.93 5.69
N VAL A 17 -6.10 3.70 5.18
CA VAL A 17 -5.95 3.94 3.74
C VAL A 17 -5.52 2.66 3.03
N VAL A 18 -4.59 1.89 3.62
CA VAL A 18 -4.17 0.59 3.08
C VAL A 18 -5.36 -0.37 2.97
N TYR A 19 -6.22 -0.45 3.99
CA TYR A 19 -7.43 -1.28 3.94
C TYR A 19 -8.44 -0.80 2.89
N LYS A 20 -8.60 0.51 2.70
CA LYS A 20 -9.45 1.05 1.60
C LYS A 20 -8.90 0.67 0.23
N ILE A 21 -7.58 0.72 0.04
CA ILE A 21 -6.94 0.30 -1.22
C ILE A 21 -7.14 -1.20 -1.45
N GLU A 22 -7.03 -2.02 -0.42
CA GLU A 22 -7.27 -3.45 -0.49
C GLU A 22 -8.72 -3.79 -0.87
N ALA A 23 -9.69 -3.05 -0.35
CA ALA A 23 -11.12 -3.22 -0.67
C ALA A 23 -11.46 -2.95 -2.15
N GLU A 24 -10.68 -2.09 -2.81
CA GLU A 24 -10.80 -1.82 -4.25
C GLU A 24 -10.13 -2.91 -5.11
N GLY A 25 -9.41 -3.84 -4.49
CA GLY A 25 -8.80 -5.00 -5.15
C GLY A 25 -9.83 -6.01 -5.66
N THR A 26 -9.38 -6.88 -6.57
CA THR A 26 -10.13 -8.07 -6.97
C THR A 26 -9.26 -9.30 -6.81
N GLN A 27 -9.88 -10.49 -6.76
CA GLN A 27 -9.16 -11.76 -6.69
C GLN A 27 -8.21 -11.99 -7.88
N SER A 28 -8.48 -11.35 -9.02
CA SER A 28 -7.62 -11.39 -10.21
C SER A 28 -6.41 -10.44 -10.13
N GLY A 29 -6.31 -9.59 -9.10
CA GLY A 29 -5.26 -8.59 -8.93
C GLY A 29 -5.50 -7.26 -9.66
N THR A 30 -6.52 -7.18 -10.54
CA THR A 30 -6.91 -5.93 -11.20
C THR A 30 -7.80 -5.11 -10.27
N PRO A 31 -7.43 -3.88 -9.90
CA PRO A 31 -8.27 -3.04 -9.06
C PRO A 31 -9.52 -2.58 -9.82
N LYS A 32 -10.64 -2.43 -9.10
CA LYS A 32 -11.92 -1.95 -9.64
C LYS A 32 -11.86 -0.46 -10.01
N SER A 33 -11.08 0.28 -9.23
CA SER A 33 -10.93 1.73 -9.33
C SER A 33 -9.45 2.10 -9.41
N LYS A 34 -9.14 3.21 -10.07
CA LYS A 34 -7.76 3.69 -10.20
C LYS A 34 -7.28 4.28 -8.87
N VAL A 35 -6.40 3.56 -8.18
CA VAL A 35 -5.71 4.06 -6.97
C VAL A 35 -4.40 4.72 -7.40
N VAL A 36 -4.23 6.01 -7.11
CA VAL A 36 -3.04 6.79 -7.48
C VAL A 36 -2.41 7.42 -6.24
N ILE A 37 -1.08 7.46 -6.19
CA ILE A 37 -0.35 8.29 -5.23
C ILE A 37 -0.35 9.70 -5.81
N ALA A 38 -1.21 10.56 -5.27
CA ALA A 38 -1.35 11.93 -5.73
C ALA A 38 -0.19 12.83 -5.29
N ASP A 39 0.37 12.56 -4.11
CA ASP A 39 1.48 13.30 -3.53
C ASP A 39 2.27 12.39 -2.56
N SER A 40 3.57 12.63 -2.41
CA SER A 40 4.46 11.84 -1.55
C SER A 40 5.66 12.66 -1.10
N GLY A 41 6.10 12.47 0.14
CA GLY A 41 7.27 13.14 0.70
C GLY A 41 7.82 12.41 1.93
N GLU A 42 8.86 12.96 2.51
CA GLU A 42 9.49 12.46 3.74
C GLU A 42 9.01 13.27 4.94
N LEU A 43 8.69 12.60 6.05
CA LEU A 43 8.38 13.29 7.29
C LEU A 43 9.70 13.79 7.90
N PRO A 44 9.78 15.07 8.30
CA PRO A 44 10.94 15.57 9.04
C PRO A 44 11.07 14.83 10.37
N LEU A 45 12.31 14.55 10.76
CA LEU A 45 12.69 13.90 12.01
C LEU A 45 12.38 14.75 13.24
#